data_AF-A0ABC8QFT4-F1
#
_entry.id   AF-A0ABC8QFT4-F1
#
_cell.length_a   1.000
_cell.length_b   1.000
_cell.length_c   1.000
_cell.angle_alpha   90.00
_cell.angle_beta   90.00
_cell.angle_gamma   90.00
#
_symmetry.space_group_name_H-M   'P 1'
#
loop_
_entity.id
_entity.type
_entity.pdbx_description
1 polymer ?
#
loop_
_entity_poly.entity_id
_entity_poly.type
_entity_poly.pdbx_seq_one_letter_code
_entity_poly.pdbx_strand_id
1 'polypeptide(L)'
;MPRPLQSILSCFRPTPPAEERASTSTGQPVDSAPHPPRRAPVTLQGLANFDAQRIRQRQVEIQALVPDTRKALSDGECQLGGYVHARQVDGRPVEGTALERLKRGNETVMETRQALAHGRGNVTADINDSNGLSTIRTEAGRNARPKIPRHYGQKLRVTASTLAAQAGNCGEHAYVATFLHAGKLQKGERVHCVGSTKKDHGWAELRGKTSDRAHDVVMDPWAKGPAIFAIDGALSKDKHAVETEHHYDRRSGAKAHAKMQKLQRKEHSQIQADVHEEMAKLGPDFRYPSDESSVWSATPVISKEFAERVVDKMIREPDPAKLAPEHEDQVQQAAERVDIGERRMAPLRQEVHATQIARTLGASGVKEVSKAAARIANVAVDLQRYPLASHPAQTAPNDV
;
A
#
# COMPACT_ATOMS: atom_id res chain seq x y z
N MET A 1 28.04 -5.68 -2.73
CA MET A 1 26.66 -5.19 -2.51
C MET A 1 25.97 -5.10 -3.86
N PRO A 2 24.83 -5.78 -4.10
CA PRO A 2 24.14 -5.64 -5.37
C PRO A 2 23.35 -4.32 -5.38
N ARG A 3 23.50 -3.55 -6.46
CA ARG A 3 22.75 -2.31 -6.70
C ARG A 3 21.25 -2.62 -6.74
N PRO A 4 20.38 -1.77 -6.15
CA PRO A 4 18.94 -1.90 -6.34
C PRO A 4 18.63 -1.73 -7.83
N LEU A 5 17.82 -2.64 -8.38
CA LEU A 5 17.27 -2.49 -9.72
C LEU A 5 16.46 -1.18 -9.72
N GLN A 6 16.89 -0.20 -10.52
CA GLN A 6 16.07 0.98 -10.81
C GLN A 6 14.68 0.48 -11.25
N SER A 7 13.65 0.98 -10.58
CA SER A 7 12.28 0.52 -10.75
C SER A 7 11.87 0.61 -12.22
N ILE A 8 11.46 -0.52 -12.81
CA ILE A 8 10.91 -0.60 -14.18
C ILE A 8 9.70 0.34 -14.35
N LEU A 9 9.11 0.83 -13.25
CA LEU A 9 8.02 1.79 -13.22
C LEU A 9 8.44 3.22 -13.56
N SER A 10 9.74 3.58 -13.49
CA SER A 10 10.19 4.93 -13.83
C SER A 10 9.98 5.29 -15.31
N CYS A 11 9.78 4.29 -16.17
CA CYS A 11 9.55 4.47 -17.60
C CYS A 11 8.05 4.62 -17.97
N PHE A 12 7.14 4.62 -16.99
CA PHE A 12 5.69 4.76 -17.20
C PHE A 12 5.11 6.04 -16.60
N ARG A 13 5.96 6.99 -16.19
CA ARG A 13 5.52 8.32 -15.73
C ARG A 13 5.57 9.32 -16.89
N PRO A 14 4.53 10.15 -17.10
CA PRO A 14 4.65 11.34 -17.92
C PRO A 14 5.72 12.28 -17.35
N THR A 15 6.50 12.91 -18.23
CA THR A 15 7.48 13.93 -17.84
C THR A 15 6.75 15.29 -17.82
N PRO A 16 6.80 16.09 -16.74
CA PRO A 16 6.22 17.43 -16.77
C PRO A 16 7.07 18.36 -17.65
N PRO A 17 6.47 19.28 -18.43
CA PRO A 17 7.22 20.29 -19.14
C PRO A 17 7.83 21.30 -18.15
N ALA A 18 9.01 21.78 -18.49
CA ALA A 18 9.74 22.79 -17.71
C ALA A 18 9.02 24.14 -17.83
N GLU A 19 8.50 24.66 -16.72
CA GLU A 19 7.98 26.03 -16.67
C GLU A 19 9.10 27.04 -16.35
N GLU A 20 9.18 27.99 -17.27
CA GLU A 20 10.05 29.14 -17.36
C GLU A 20 9.65 30.18 -16.29
N ARG A 21 10.61 30.59 -15.45
CA ARG A 21 10.40 31.57 -14.38
C ARG A 21 10.20 32.97 -14.95
N ALA A 22 8.97 33.46 -14.95
CA ALA A 22 8.69 34.89 -15.10
C ALA A 22 8.80 35.60 -13.74
N SER A 23 9.74 36.54 -13.65
CA SER A 23 9.88 37.49 -12.54
C SER A 23 8.78 38.55 -12.63
N THR A 24 8.15 38.89 -11.51
CA THR A 24 7.34 40.11 -11.40
C THR A 24 7.77 40.92 -10.18
N SER A 25 8.44 42.03 -10.49
CA SER A 25 8.65 43.19 -9.65
C SER A 25 7.40 44.06 -9.71
N THR A 26 6.87 44.48 -8.56
CA THR A 26 6.02 45.67 -8.44
C THR A 26 6.29 46.32 -7.09
N GLY A 27 6.67 47.59 -7.12
CA GLY A 27 6.96 48.41 -5.95
C GLY A 27 5.81 49.33 -5.56
N GLN A 28 5.83 49.68 -4.26
CA GLN A 28 5.36 50.91 -3.58
C GLN A 28 3.86 51.27 -3.65
N PRO A 29 3.26 51.82 -2.57
CA PRO A 29 3.66 53.06 -1.85
C PRO A 29 3.70 52.85 -0.30
N VAL A 30 4.00 53.77 0.62
CA VAL A 30 3.62 55.18 0.82
C VAL A 30 4.61 55.81 1.83
N ASP A 31 4.84 57.10 1.66
CA ASP A 31 5.63 58.02 2.47
C ASP A 31 4.89 58.46 3.77
N SER A 32 5.56 58.47 4.94
CA SER A 32 5.25 59.31 6.12
C SER A 32 6.08 58.90 7.35
N ALA A 33 6.98 59.79 7.79
CA ALA A 33 7.45 59.94 9.18
C ALA A 33 6.93 61.33 9.68
N PRO A 34 6.98 61.73 10.98
CA PRO A 34 7.88 61.24 12.03
C PRO A 34 7.33 61.22 13.49
N HIS A 35 7.99 60.50 14.40
CA HIS A 35 8.41 60.96 15.74
C HIS A 35 9.23 59.85 16.45
N PRO A 36 10.31 60.17 17.20
CA PRO A 36 11.22 59.16 17.74
C PRO A 36 10.87 58.78 19.18
N PRO A 37 11.10 57.53 19.60
CA PRO A 37 11.41 57.26 20.99
C PRO A 37 12.82 56.69 21.17
N ARG A 38 13.58 57.40 22.01
CA ARG A 38 14.62 56.95 22.94
C ARG A 38 15.37 55.67 22.57
N ARG A 39 16.63 55.84 22.18
CA ARG A 39 17.66 54.79 22.22
C ARG A 39 17.75 54.19 23.62
N ALA A 40 17.45 52.90 23.73
CA ALA A 40 17.88 52.10 24.87
C ALA A 40 19.42 51.99 24.87
N PRO A 41 20.06 51.85 26.05
CA PRO A 41 21.51 51.73 26.12
C PRO A 41 21.97 50.47 25.36
N VAL A 42 23.08 50.62 24.60
CA VAL A 42 23.69 49.60 23.73
C VAL A 42 23.99 48.27 24.46
N THR A 43 24.00 48.28 25.80
CA THR A 43 24.25 47.11 26.65
C THR A 43 23.06 46.13 26.75
N LEU A 44 21.81 46.57 26.58
CA LEU A 44 20.62 45.68 26.62
C LEU A 44 20.32 45.01 25.27
N GLN A 45 20.66 45.66 24.15
CA GLN A 45 20.56 45.06 22.80
C GLN A 45 21.63 43.98 22.59
N GLY A 46 22.81 44.13 23.19
CA GLY A 46 23.86 43.11 23.15
C GLY A 46 23.44 41.78 23.80
N LEU A 47 22.80 41.83 24.98
CA LEU A 47 22.33 40.64 25.69
C LEU A 47 21.14 39.96 24.98
N ALA A 48 20.17 40.73 24.48
CA ALA A 48 19.05 40.18 23.71
C ALA A 48 19.50 39.54 22.38
N ASN A 49 20.51 40.11 21.72
CA ASN A 49 21.09 39.53 20.51
C ASN A 49 21.91 38.27 20.79
N PHE A 50 22.59 38.20 21.95
CA PHE A 50 23.36 37.03 22.37
C PHE A 50 22.43 35.85 22.72
N ASP A 51 21.33 36.10 23.44
CA ASP A 51 20.33 35.07 23.73
C ASP A 51 19.60 34.61 22.47
N ALA A 52 19.26 35.52 21.55
CA ALA A 52 18.64 35.15 20.27
C ALA A 52 19.61 34.37 19.37
N GLN A 53 20.91 34.70 19.37
CA GLN A 53 21.93 33.90 18.67
C GLN A 53 22.11 32.53 19.30
N ARG A 54 22.16 32.45 20.63
CA ARG A 54 22.30 31.17 21.37
C ARG A 54 21.07 30.28 21.21
N ILE A 55 19.86 30.85 21.17
CA ILE A 55 18.61 30.13 20.88
C ILE A 55 18.63 29.61 19.43
N ARG A 56 19.03 30.43 18.45
CA ARG A 56 19.18 30.00 17.05
C ARG A 56 20.26 28.93 16.89
N GLN A 57 21.38 29.07 17.56
CA GLN A 57 22.48 28.11 17.52
C GLN A 57 22.08 26.79 18.18
N ARG A 58 21.35 26.82 19.30
CA ARG A 58 20.72 25.62 19.89
C ARG A 58 19.63 25.02 19.02
N GLN A 59 18.83 25.82 18.30
CA GLN A 59 17.85 25.30 17.35
C GLN A 59 18.51 24.62 16.15
N VAL A 60 19.63 25.17 15.66
CA VAL A 60 20.45 24.57 14.61
C VAL A 60 21.15 23.31 15.12
N GLU A 61 21.67 23.30 16.35
CA GLU A 61 22.25 22.11 16.99
C GLU A 61 21.19 21.02 17.24
N ILE A 62 19.98 21.38 17.69
CA ILE A 62 18.85 20.45 17.84
C ILE A 62 18.40 19.93 16.47
N GLN A 63 18.33 20.77 15.44
CA GLN A 63 18.04 20.33 14.07
C GLN A 63 19.15 19.47 13.48
N ALA A 64 20.41 19.69 13.87
CA ALA A 64 21.55 18.88 13.45
C ALA A 64 21.68 17.56 14.24
N LEU A 65 21.18 17.52 15.47
CA LEU A 65 21.14 16.34 16.35
C LEU A 65 19.88 15.47 16.14
N VAL A 66 18.85 15.98 15.47
CA VAL A 66 17.70 15.21 15.04
C VAL A 66 17.98 14.75 13.59
N PRO A 67 18.21 13.46 13.33
CA PRO A 67 18.10 12.96 11.97
C PRO A 67 16.64 13.13 11.55
N ASP A 68 16.33 14.22 10.87
CA ASP A 68 15.01 14.45 10.30
C ASP A 68 14.89 13.62 9.02
N THR A 69 14.62 12.34 9.22
CA THR A 69 13.80 11.60 8.28
C THR A 69 12.59 11.11 9.06
N ARG A 70 11.72 12.04 9.48
CA ARG A 70 10.34 11.71 9.84
C ARG A 70 9.75 10.92 8.69
N LYS A 71 9.42 9.66 8.95
CA LYS A 71 8.80 8.76 7.99
C LYS A 71 7.34 8.63 8.40
N ALA A 72 6.45 9.15 7.56
CA ALA A 72 5.04 8.80 7.61
C ALA A 72 4.84 7.44 6.92
N LEU A 73 3.89 6.65 7.41
CA LEU A 73 3.41 5.48 6.70
C LEU A 73 2.39 5.90 5.65
N SER A 74 2.48 5.29 4.47
CA SER A 74 1.41 5.31 3.48
C SER A 74 0.15 4.62 3.99
N ASP A 75 -0.99 4.84 3.33
CA ASP A 75 -2.23 4.13 3.66
C ASP A 75 -2.08 2.61 3.53
N GLY A 76 -1.40 2.14 2.48
CA GLY A 76 -1.10 0.72 2.29
C GLY A 76 -0.22 0.12 3.39
N GLU A 77 0.73 0.87 3.93
CA GLU A 77 1.50 0.46 5.11
C GLU A 77 0.64 0.45 6.38
N CYS A 78 -0.27 1.43 6.55
CA CYS A 78 -1.21 1.42 7.67
C CYS A 78 -2.21 0.24 7.60
N GLN A 79 -2.64 -0.14 6.40
CA GLN A 79 -3.49 -1.32 6.20
C GLN A 79 -2.76 -2.61 6.59
N LEU A 80 -1.50 -2.75 6.16
CA LEU A 80 -0.65 -3.86 6.61
C LEU A 80 -0.50 -3.85 8.14
N GLY A 81 -0.30 -2.67 8.74
CA GLY A 81 -0.26 -2.52 10.18
C GLY A 81 -1.54 -2.98 10.87
N GLY A 82 -2.71 -2.67 10.30
CA GLY A 82 -3.99 -3.16 10.80
C GLY A 82 -4.10 -4.68 10.76
N TYR A 83 -3.65 -5.32 9.68
CA TYR A 83 -3.58 -6.78 9.59
C TYR A 83 -2.60 -7.39 10.62
N VAL A 84 -1.41 -6.81 10.77
CA VAL A 84 -0.42 -7.26 11.78
C VAL A 84 -0.96 -7.09 13.19
N HIS A 85 -1.69 -6.00 13.45
CA HIS A 85 -2.34 -5.74 14.72
C HIS A 85 -3.44 -6.77 15.02
N ALA A 86 -4.31 -7.04 14.03
CA ALA A 86 -5.33 -8.06 14.13
C ALA A 86 -4.76 -9.45 14.45
N ARG A 87 -3.64 -9.81 13.80
CA ARG A 87 -2.90 -11.04 14.08
C ARG A 87 -2.37 -11.10 15.51
N GLN A 88 -1.85 -9.99 16.03
CA GLN A 88 -1.40 -9.88 17.43
C GLN A 88 -2.58 -10.05 18.41
N VAL A 89 -3.70 -9.39 18.17
CA VAL A 89 -4.94 -9.54 18.96
C VAL A 89 -5.43 -10.99 18.93
N ASP A 90 -5.32 -11.66 17.78
CA ASP A 90 -5.72 -13.07 17.64
C ASP A 90 -4.75 -14.05 18.33
N GLY A 91 -3.67 -13.57 18.96
CA GLY A 91 -2.66 -14.39 19.63
C GLY A 91 -1.64 -15.02 18.68
N ARG A 92 -1.51 -14.48 17.46
CA ARG A 92 -0.63 -14.97 16.39
C ARG A 92 0.27 -13.84 15.87
N PRO A 93 1.11 -13.21 16.73
CA PRO A 93 1.93 -12.06 16.35
C PRO A 93 2.84 -12.36 15.15
N VAL A 94 3.22 -11.32 14.41
CA VAL A 94 4.02 -11.44 13.19
C VAL A 94 5.29 -10.60 13.31
N GLU A 95 6.43 -11.28 13.36
CA GLU A 95 7.73 -10.66 13.62
C GLU A 95 8.83 -11.19 12.70
N GLY A 96 9.99 -10.57 12.74
CA GLY A 96 11.20 -11.01 12.04
C GLY A 96 10.99 -11.25 10.55
N THR A 97 11.44 -12.42 10.07
CA THR A 97 11.39 -12.77 8.63
C THR A 97 9.97 -12.85 8.08
N ALA A 98 8.99 -13.24 8.90
CA ALA A 98 7.59 -13.32 8.50
C ALA A 98 7.01 -11.93 8.21
N LEU A 99 7.32 -10.94 9.06
CA LEU A 99 6.93 -9.55 8.84
C LEU A 99 7.62 -8.96 7.60
N GLU A 100 8.91 -9.22 7.41
CA GLU A 100 9.62 -8.76 6.22
C GLU A 100 9.09 -9.36 4.91
N ARG A 101 8.61 -10.61 4.93
CA ARG A 101 7.90 -11.22 3.79
C ARG A 101 6.58 -10.50 3.50
N LEU A 102 5.78 -10.22 4.52
CA LEU A 102 4.54 -9.45 4.35
C LEU A 102 4.80 -8.05 3.82
N LYS A 103 5.81 -7.33 4.34
CA LYS A 103 6.19 -6.00 3.86
C LYS A 103 6.55 -6.01 2.37
N ARG A 104 7.38 -6.95 1.91
CA ARG A 104 7.70 -7.13 0.48
C ARG A 104 6.48 -7.48 -0.35
N GLY A 105 5.60 -8.35 0.16
CA GLY A 105 4.35 -8.69 -0.52
C GLY A 105 3.42 -7.47 -0.65
N ASN A 106 3.31 -6.68 0.42
CA ASN A 106 2.48 -5.48 0.44
C ASN A 106 3.03 -4.39 -0.49
N GLU A 107 4.36 -4.26 -0.58
CA GLU A 107 5.00 -3.39 -1.57
C GLU A 107 4.61 -3.81 -3.00
N THR A 108 4.60 -5.11 -3.32
CA THR A 108 4.09 -5.59 -4.62
C THR A 108 2.61 -5.29 -4.84
N VAL A 109 1.76 -5.43 -3.82
CA VAL A 109 0.34 -5.06 -3.91
C VAL A 109 0.22 -3.57 -4.27
N MET A 110 0.95 -2.69 -3.58
CA MET A 110 0.93 -1.25 -3.84
C MET A 110 1.55 -0.86 -5.18
N GLU A 111 2.64 -1.49 -5.59
CA GLU A 111 3.25 -1.28 -6.92
C GLU A 111 2.34 -1.72 -8.05
N THR A 112 1.66 -2.86 -7.88
CA THR A 112 0.71 -3.36 -8.90
C THR A 112 -0.44 -2.40 -9.03
N ARG A 113 -0.99 -1.95 -7.90
CA ARG A 113 -2.01 -0.91 -7.88
C ARG A 113 -1.49 0.34 -8.59
N GLN A 114 -0.33 0.87 -8.20
CA GLN A 114 0.25 2.04 -8.86
C GLN A 114 0.47 1.88 -10.38
N ALA A 115 0.83 0.68 -10.84
CA ALA A 115 1.00 0.38 -12.26
C ALA A 115 -0.35 0.28 -13.01
N LEU A 116 -1.41 -0.15 -12.33
CA LEU A 116 -2.77 -0.24 -12.84
C LEU A 116 -3.62 0.94 -12.33
N ALA A 117 -3.12 2.15 -12.56
CA ALA A 117 -3.67 3.39 -12.01
C ALA A 117 -5.16 3.62 -12.34
N HIS A 118 -5.66 3.09 -13.47
CA HIS A 118 -7.07 3.20 -13.85
C HIS A 118 -7.97 2.14 -13.18
N GLY A 119 -7.39 1.30 -12.32
CA GLY A 119 -8.11 0.45 -11.38
C GLY A 119 -8.65 -0.85 -11.99
N ARG A 120 -9.67 -1.38 -11.32
CA ARG A 120 -10.24 -2.69 -11.59
C ARG A 120 -11.40 -2.58 -12.57
N GLY A 121 -11.28 -3.21 -13.72
CA GLY A 121 -12.22 -3.04 -14.83
C GLY A 121 -13.62 -3.60 -14.60
N ASN A 122 -13.78 -4.45 -13.58
CA ASN A 122 -15.03 -5.12 -13.26
C ASN A 122 -15.50 -4.89 -11.81
N VAL A 123 -15.00 -3.85 -11.12
CA VAL A 123 -15.44 -3.53 -9.75
C VAL A 123 -16.29 -2.27 -9.76
N THR A 124 -17.51 -2.34 -9.24
CA THR A 124 -18.51 -1.25 -9.29
C THR A 124 -17.95 0.10 -8.81
N ALA A 125 -17.19 0.11 -7.71
CA ALA A 125 -16.60 1.35 -7.18
C ALA A 125 -15.67 2.01 -8.21
N ASP A 126 -14.70 1.25 -8.75
CA ASP A 126 -13.71 1.77 -9.71
C ASP A 126 -14.36 2.14 -11.06
N ILE A 127 -15.40 1.41 -11.48
CA ILE A 127 -16.20 1.74 -12.66
C ILE A 127 -16.89 3.10 -12.46
N ASN A 128 -17.55 3.30 -11.32
CA ASN A 128 -18.23 4.56 -11.02
C ASN A 128 -17.26 5.72 -10.92
N ASP A 129 -16.15 5.54 -10.20
CA ASP A 129 -15.15 6.60 -9.97
C ASP A 129 -14.39 7.01 -11.24
N SER A 130 -14.23 6.07 -12.18
CA SER A 130 -13.59 6.32 -13.48
C SER A 130 -14.57 6.60 -14.61
N ASN A 131 -15.88 6.69 -14.33
CA ASN A 131 -16.95 6.76 -15.33
C ASN A 131 -16.82 5.69 -16.44
N GLY A 132 -16.51 4.45 -16.06
CA GLY A 132 -16.35 3.30 -16.96
C GLY A 132 -15.01 3.18 -17.67
N LEU A 133 -14.09 4.15 -17.50
CA LEU A 133 -12.78 4.10 -18.16
C LEU A 133 -11.95 2.88 -17.74
N SER A 134 -12.08 2.41 -16.49
CA SER A 134 -11.42 1.19 -16.01
C SER A 134 -11.83 -0.05 -16.83
N THR A 135 -13.11 -0.16 -17.17
CA THR A 135 -13.68 -1.24 -18.00
C THR A 135 -13.16 -1.16 -19.42
N ILE A 136 -13.25 0.03 -20.05
CA ILE A 136 -12.82 0.25 -21.43
C ILE A 136 -11.34 -0.08 -21.58
N ARG A 137 -10.48 0.41 -20.68
CA ARG A 137 -9.04 0.12 -20.71
C ARG A 137 -8.74 -1.36 -20.52
N THR A 138 -9.44 -2.03 -19.61
CA THR A 138 -9.27 -3.46 -19.39
C THR A 138 -9.54 -4.25 -20.67
N GLU A 139 -10.66 -3.97 -21.33
CA GLU A 139 -11.03 -4.67 -22.56
C GLU A 139 -10.14 -4.30 -23.75
N ALA A 140 -9.77 -3.02 -23.88
CA ALA A 140 -8.81 -2.56 -24.88
C ALA A 140 -7.45 -3.27 -24.74
N GLY A 141 -6.96 -3.45 -23.50
CA GLY A 141 -5.76 -4.23 -23.22
C GLY A 141 -5.88 -5.68 -23.70
N ARG A 142 -7.03 -6.32 -23.51
CA ARG A 142 -7.28 -7.68 -24.02
C ARG A 142 -7.31 -7.73 -25.54
N ASN A 143 -7.95 -6.77 -26.19
CA ASN A 143 -8.06 -6.69 -27.65
C ASN A 143 -6.72 -6.36 -28.33
N ALA A 144 -5.86 -5.57 -27.67
CA ALA A 144 -4.51 -5.27 -28.17
C ALA A 144 -3.53 -6.43 -27.97
N ARG A 145 -3.72 -7.30 -26.97
CA ARG A 145 -2.82 -8.41 -26.63
C ARG A 145 -2.48 -9.34 -27.82
N PRO A 146 -3.42 -9.75 -28.70
CA PRO A 146 -3.14 -10.47 -29.94
C PRO A 146 -2.04 -9.86 -30.81
N LYS A 147 -1.94 -8.51 -30.86
CA LYS A 147 -0.97 -7.76 -31.67
C LYS A 147 0.47 -7.86 -31.12
N ILE A 148 0.64 -8.14 -29.82
CA ILE A 148 1.96 -8.37 -29.21
C ILE A 148 2.57 -9.68 -29.74
N PRO A 149 3.84 -9.68 -30.22
CA PRO A 149 4.44 -10.87 -30.85
C PRO A 149 4.41 -12.14 -29.99
N ARG A 150 3.96 -13.26 -30.58
CA ARG A 150 3.75 -14.54 -29.87
C ARG A 150 5.01 -15.10 -29.21
N HIS A 151 6.20 -14.81 -29.72
CA HIS A 151 7.48 -15.33 -29.19
C HIS A 151 7.83 -14.83 -27.77
N TYR A 152 7.17 -13.78 -27.27
CA TYR A 152 7.30 -13.35 -25.88
C TYR A 152 6.58 -14.29 -24.89
N GLY A 153 5.69 -15.15 -25.37
CA GLY A 153 4.88 -16.07 -24.56
C GLY A 153 3.68 -15.40 -23.90
N GLN A 154 2.64 -16.18 -23.60
CA GLN A 154 1.35 -15.67 -23.09
C GLN A 154 1.52 -14.78 -21.85
N LYS A 155 2.32 -15.21 -20.85
CA LYS A 155 2.48 -14.49 -19.58
C LYS A 155 2.96 -13.06 -19.75
N LEU A 156 4.02 -12.87 -20.55
CA LEU A 156 4.55 -11.55 -20.82
C LEU A 156 3.59 -10.71 -21.67
N ARG A 157 2.86 -11.33 -22.60
CA ARG A 157 1.88 -10.62 -23.43
C ARG A 157 0.72 -10.09 -22.58
N VAL A 158 0.19 -10.91 -21.67
CA VAL A 158 -0.82 -10.49 -20.68
C VAL A 158 -0.28 -9.31 -19.88
N THR A 159 0.84 -9.50 -19.17
CA THR A 159 1.44 -8.44 -18.34
C THR A 159 1.71 -7.16 -19.14
N ALA A 160 2.27 -7.24 -20.35
CA ALA A 160 2.59 -6.07 -21.16
C ALA A 160 1.33 -5.31 -21.60
N SER A 161 0.32 -6.02 -22.11
CA SER A 161 -0.96 -5.42 -22.51
C SER A 161 -1.67 -4.77 -21.33
N THR A 162 -1.65 -5.40 -20.16
CA THR A 162 -2.27 -4.89 -18.94
C THR A 162 -1.52 -3.66 -18.41
N LEU A 163 -0.19 -3.66 -18.40
CA LEU A 163 0.61 -2.49 -18.01
C LEU A 163 0.40 -1.31 -18.96
N ALA A 164 0.18 -1.57 -20.25
CA ALA A 164 -0.15 -0.51 -21.21
C ALA A 164 -1.57 0.04 -20.99
N ALA A 165 -2.55 -0.84 -20.77
CA ALA A 165 -3.92 -0.45 -20.42
C ALA A 165 -4.03 0.27 -19.07
N GLN A 166 -3.12 -0.06 -18.13
CA GLN A 166 -3.14 0.43 -16.74
C GLN A 166 -4.45 0.09 -16.01
N ALA A 167 -5.14 -0.95 -16.43
CA ALA A 167 -6.36 -1.48 -15.83
C ALA A 167 -6.45 -2.99 -16.08
N GLY A 168 -7.24 -3.69 -15.27
CA GLY A 168 -7.46 -5.12 -15.45
C GLY A 168 -8.54 -5.70 -14.53
N ASN A 169 -8.94 -6.95 -14.76
CA ASN A 169 -9.71 -7.72 -13.76
C ASN A 169 -8.73 -8.48 -12.84
N CYS A 170 -9.24 -9.38 -12.00
CA CYS A 170 -8.45 -10.16 -11.04
C CYS A 170 -7.29 -10.92 -11.68
N GLY A 171 -7.52 -11.58 -12.83
CA GLY A 171 -6.48 -12.27 -13.58
C GLY A 171 -5.35 -11.34 -14.02
N GLU A 172 -5.67 -10.22 -14.69
CA GLU A 172 -4.69 -9.23 -15.09
C GLU A 172 -3.88 -8.66 -13.91
N HIS A 173 -4.55 -8.37 -12.79
CA HIS A 173 -3.90 -7.94 -11.54
C HIS A 173 -2.94 -9.01 -10.98
N ALA A 174 -3.35 -10.28 -10.98
CA ALA A 174 -2.54 -11.41 -10.53
C ALA A 174 -1.28 -11.61 -11.39
N TYR A 175 -1.42 -11.48 -12.72
CA TYR A 175 -0.31 -11.55 -13.66
C TYR A 175 0.71 -10.44 -13.44
N VAL A 176 0.25 -9.19 -13.27
CA VAL A 176 1.15 -8.05 -13.00
C VAL A 176 1.83 -8.21 -11.64
N ALA A 177 1.09 -8.57 -10.59
CA ALA A 177 1.65 -8.80 -9.25
C ALA A 177 2.70 -9.92 -9.24
N THR A 178 2.40 -11.04 -9.89
CA THR A 178 3.31 -12.18 -10.02
C THR A 178 4.57 -11.80 -10.78
N PHE A 179 4.44 -11.04 -11.87
CA PHE A 179 5.58 -10.54 -12.63
C PHE A 179 6.44 -9.56 -11.82
N LEU A 180 5.83 -8.55 -11.17
CA LEU A 180 6.55 -7.55 -10.39
C LEU A 180 7.27 -8.18 -9.19
N HIS A 181 6.62 -9.12 -8.50
CA HIS A 181 7.24 -9.79 -7.36
C HIS A 181 8.37 -10.74 -7.75
N ALA A 182 8.40 -11.24 -8.98
CA ALA A 182 9.45 -12.16 -9.45
C ALA A 182 10.85 -11.52 -9.32
N GLY A 183 10.96 -10.20 -9.43
CA GLY A 183 12.19 -9.43 -9.20
C GLY A 183 12.61 -9.30 -7.72
N LYS A 184 11.72 -9.64 -6.78
CA LYS A 184 11.92 -9.50 -5.32
C LYS A 184 12.19 -10.82 -4.60
N LEU A 185 12.20 -11.94 -5.34
CA LEU A 185 12.37 -13.28 -4.79
C LEU A 185 13.73 -13.48 -4.10
N GLN A 186 13.69 -13.95 -2.86
CA GLN A 186 14.85 -14.45 -2.12
C GLN A 186 15.13 -15.91 -2.47
N LYS A 187 16.25 -16.44 -1.95
CA LYS A 187 16.68 -17.82 -2.22
C LYS A 187 15.63 -18.81 -1.70
N GLY A 188 15.18 -19.71 -2.58
CA GLY A 188 14.19 -20.75 -2.25
C GLY A 188 12.73 -20.29 -2.28
N GLU A 189 12.48 -19.01 -2.58
CA GLU A 189 11.13 -18.49 -2.79
C GLU A 189 10.67 -18.65 -4.24
N ARG A 190 9.36 -18.78 -4.40
CA ARG A 190 8.65 -18.71 -5.68
C ARG A 190 7.43 -17.83 -5.54
N VAL A 191 7.09 -17.11 -6.61
CA VAL A 191 5.81 -16.42 -6.73
C VAL A 191 4.93 -17.15 -7.73
N HIS A 192 3.68 -17.38 -7.36
CA HIS A 192 2.69 -18.13 -8.11
C HIS A 192 1.54 -17.20 -8.49
N CYS A 193 1.15 -17.21 -9.76
CA CYS A 193 -0.17 -16.73 -10.17
C CYS A 193 -1.15 -17.88 -9.96
N VAL A 194 -2.15 -17.65 -9.12
CA VAL A 194 -3.08 -18.67 -8.68
C VAL A 194 -4.52 -18.23 -8.91
N GLY A 195 -5.40 -19.21 -9.07
CA GLY A 195 -6.85 -19.01 -9.16
C GLY A 195 -7.58 -19.86 -8.13
N SER A 196 -8.79 -19.43 -7.76
CA SER A 196 -9.68 -20.29 -6.98
C SER A 196 -10.40 -21.28 -7.90
N THR A 197 -10.49 -22.54 -7.47
CA THR A 197 -11.29 -23.56 -8.19
C THR A 197 -12.78 -23.49 -7.84
N LYS A 198 -13.15 -22.65 -6.85
CA LYS A 198 -14.54 -22.51 -6.36
C LYS A 198 -15.21 -21.21 -6.83
N LYS A 199 -14.42 -20.19 -7.14
CA LYS A 199 -14.89 -18.88 -7.62
C LYS A 199 -13.93 -18.36 -8.67
N ASP A 200 -14.44 -17.72 -9.71
CA ASP A 200 -13.60 -17.11 -10.75
C ASP A 200 -12.86 -15.88 -10.21
N HIS A 201 -11.73 -16.13 -9.54
CA HIS A 201 -10.88 -15.10 -8.94
C HIS A 201 -9.42 -15.53 -8.94
N GLY A 202 -8.53 -14.63 -9.33
CA GLY A 202 -7.08 -14.85 -9.37
C GLY A 202 -6.28 -13.84 -8.55
N TRP A 203 -5.17 -14.29 -7.97
CA TRP A 203 -4.23 -13.47 -7.20
C TRP A 203 -2.80 -14.01 -7.29
N ALA A 204 -1.83 -13.32 -6.68
CA ALA A 204 -0.44 -13.78 -6.59
C ALA A 204 -0.11 -14.32 -5.19
N GLU A 205 0.72 -15.35 -5.11
CA GLU A 205 1.18 -15.93 -3.84
C GLU A 205 2.69 -16.11 -3.80
N LEU A 206 3.31 -15.57 -2.75
CA LEU A 206 4.70 -15.85 -2.40
C LEU A 206 4.75 -17.09 -1.51
N ARG A 207 5.40 -18.14 -2.02
CA ARG A 207 5.55 -19.43 -1.34
C ARG A 207 7.02 -19.74 -1.06
N GLY A 208 7.26 -20.41 0.06
CA GLY A 208 8.59 -20.95 0.39
C GLY A 208 8.94 -22.21 -0.42
N LYS A 209 9.99 -22.91 0.00
CA LYS A 209 10.36 -24.22 -0.58
C LYS A 209 9.22 -25.22 -0.41
N THR A 210 8.63 -25.22 0.78
CA THR A 210 7.40 -25.94 1.11
C THR A 210 6.30 -24.92 1.28
N SER A 211 5.16 -25.14 0.61
CA SER A 211 3.97 -24.30 0.76
C SER A 211 3.28 -24.63 2.07
N ASP A 212 2.96 -23.60 2.83
CA ASP A 212 2.20 -23.68 4.08
C ASP A 212 1.31 -22.44 4.14
N ARG A 213 -0.01 -22.62 4.23
CA ARG A 213 -0.95 -21.50 4.23
C ARG A 213 -0.74 -20.55 5.40
N ALA A 214 -0.15 -21.00 6.51
CA ALA A 214 0.19 -20.14 7.63
C ALA A 214 1.35 -19.17 7.34
N HIS A 215 2.16 -19.44 6.32
CA HIS A 215 3.39 -18.70 5.98
C HIS A 215 3.45 -18.20 4.53
N ASP A 216 2.61 -18.75 3.65
CA ASP A 216 2.41 -18.27 2.28
C ASP A 216 1.75 -16.89 2.31
N VAL A 217 2.31 -15.95 1.56
CA VAL A 217 1.81 -14.58 1.52
C VAL A 217 0.96 -14.38 0.27
N VAL A 218 -0.27 -13.94 0.47
CA VAL A 218 -1.21 -13.54 -0.58
C VAL A 218 -0.96 -12.08 -0.94
N MET A 219 -0.83 -11.83 -2.23
CA MET A 219 -0.70 -10.51 -2.85
C MET A 219 -1.85 -10.37 -3.84
N ASP A 220 -2.94 -9.75 -3.38
CA ASP A 220 -4.14 -9.54 -4.18
C ASP A 220 -4.41 -8.05 -4.34
N PRO A 221 -3.86 -7.42 -5.40
CA PRO A 221 -4.10 -6.00 -5.64
C PRO A 221 -5.49 -5.69 -6.18
N TRP A 222 -6.23 -6.70 -6.66
CA TRP A 222 -7.63 -6.55 -7.08
C TRP A 222 -8.57 -6.53 -5.86
N ALA A 223 -8.34 -7.37 -4.86
CA ALA A 223 -9.12 -7.35 -3.63
C ALA A 223 -8.79 -6.13 -2.76
N LYS A 224 -9.70 -5.82 -1.82
CA LYS A 224 -9.49 -4.77 -0.80
C LYS A 224 -8.64 -5.29 0.35
N GLY A 225 -7.58 -4.55 0.69
CA GLY A 225 -6.71 -4.82 1.83
C GLY A 225 -5.22 -4.93 1.46
N PRO A 226 -4.37 -5.22 2.46
CA PRO A 226 -2.94 -5.38 2.28
C PRO A 226 -2.58 -6.81 1.83
N ALA A 227 -1.28 -7.08 1.68
CA ALA A 227 -0.81 -8.47 1.66
C ALA A 227 -1.05 -9.14 3.02
N ILE A 228 -1.45 -10.42 2.99
CA ILE A 228 -1.81 -11.20 4.18
C ILE A 228 -1.21 -12.61 4.13
N PHE A 229 -1.20 -13.35 5.24
CA PHE A 229 -0.99 -14.80 5.16
C PHE A 229 -2.23 -15.50 4.61
N ALA A 230 -1.99 -16.52 3.79
CA ALA A 230 -3.04 -17.20 3.06
C ALA A 230 -4.12 -17.83 3.95
N ILE A 231 -3.76 -18.31 5.14
CA ILE A 231 -4.69 -18.90 6.11
C ILE A 231 -5.79 -17.93 6.57
N ASP A 232 -5.53 -16.63 6.51
CA ASP A 232 -6.47 -15.59 6.98
C ASP A 232 -7.33 -15.02 5.83
N GLY A 233 -7.08 -15.43 4.59
CA GLY A 233 -7.72 -14.86 3.41
C GLY A 233 -9.06 -15.51 3.03
N ALA A 234 -9.93 -14.71 2.42
CA ALA A 234 -11.29 -15.09 2.08
C ALA A 234 -11.36 -16.25 1.06
N LEU A 235 -10.44 -16.26 0.09
CA LEU A 235 -10.39 -17.24 -1.00
C LEU A 235 -9.13 -18.12 -0.98
N SER A 236 -8.16 -17.80 -0.12
CA SER A 236 -6.85 -18.44 -0.07
C SER A 236 -6.69 -19.46 1.07
N LYS A 237 -7.58 -19.47 2.08
CA LYS A 237 -7.39 -20.30 3.28
C LYS A 237 -7.40 -21.81 3.00
N ASP A 238 -8.22 -22.24 2.05
CA ASP A 238 -8.35 -23.65 1.67
C ASP A 238 -7.37 -24.02 0.56
N LYS A 239 -6.32 -24.78 0.90
CA LYS A 239 -5.29 -25.22 -0.05
C LYS A 239 -5.85 -26.06 -1.22
N HIS A 240 -6.96 -26.76 -1.01
CA HIS A 240 -7.57 -27.61 -2.05
C HIS A 240 -8.44 -26.81 -3.02
N ALA A 241 -8.71 -25.54 -2.70
CA ALA A 241 -9.48 -24.62 -3.53
C ALA A 241 -8.59 -23.66 -4.34
N VAL A 242 -7.27 -23.92 -4.42
CA VAL A 242 -6.30 -23.04 -5.08
C VAL A 242 -5.51 -23.81 -6.12
N GLU A 243 -5.54 -23.32 -7.36
CA GLU A 243 -4.77 -23.89 -8.47
C GLU A 243 -3.66 -22.91 -8.91
N THR A 244 -2.50 -23.45 -9.28
CA THR A 244 -1.40 -22.64 -9.83
C THR A 244 -1.48 -22.64 -11.35
N GLU A 245 -1.78 -21.48 -11.93
CA GLU A 245 -1.71 -21.30 -13.38
C GLU A 245 -0.25 -21.23 -13.85
N HIS A 246 0.56 -20.43 -13.14
CA HIS A 246 1.99 -20.37 -13.40
C HIS A 246 2.78 -19.85 -12.20
N HIS A 247 4.11 -19.98 -12.27
CA HIS A 247 4.99 -19.44 -11.26
C HIS A 247 6.31 -18.93 -11.85
N TYR A 248 7.00 -18.11 -11.07
CA TYR A 248 8.40 -17.75 -11.27
C TYR A 248 9.22 -18.15 -10.05
N ASP A 249 10.37 -18.75 -10.30
CA ASP A 249 11.51 -18.73 -9.40
C ASP A 249 12.45 -17.57 -9.75
N ARG A 250 13.51 -17.38 -8.98
CA ARG A 250 14.47 -16.28 -9.22
C ARG A 250 15.08 -16.28 -10.63
N ARG A 251 15.34 -17.46 -11.20
CA ARG A 251 15.99 -17.59 -12.52
C ARG A 251 15.03 -17.27 -13.65
N SER A 252 13.84 -17.87 -13.61
CA SER A 252 12.77 -17.66 -14.59
C SER A 252 12.19 -16.25 -14.51
N GLY A 253 12.07 -15.69 -13.31
CA GLY A 253 11.70 -14.29 -13.07
C GLY A 253 12.69 -13.31 -13.71
N ALA A 254 13.99 -13.48 -13.46
CA ALA A 254 15.02 -12.64 -14.10
C ALA A 254 14.98 -12.71 -15.64
N LYS A 255 14.75 -13.90 -16.20
CA LYS A 255 14.55 -14.07 -17.66
C LYS A 255 13.29 -13.36 -18.16
N ALA A 256 12.19 -13.43 -17.41
CA ALA A 256 10.94 -12.74 -17.75
C ALA A 256 11.14 -11.22 -17.75
N HIS A 257 11.78 -10.65 -16.73
CA HIS A 257 12.11 -9.22 -16.70
C HIS A 257 13.02 -8.80 -17.85
N ALA A 258 14.07 -9.57 -18.17
CA ALA A 258 14.95 -9.27 -19.29
C ALA A 258 14.21 -9.29 -20.63
N LYS A 259 13.26 -10.22 -20.81
CA LYS A 259 12.38 -10.26 -21.99
C LYS A 259 11.40 -9.09 -22.02
N MET A 260 10.79 -8.72 -20.90
CA MET A 260 9.92 -7.55 -20.81
C MET A 260 10.67 -6.25 -21.14
N GLN A 261 11.89 -6.07 -20.66
CA GLN A 261 12.72 -4.92 -21.02
C GLN A 261 13.01 -4.86 -22.53
N LYS A 262 13.25 -6.02 -23.17
CA LYS A 262 13.41 -6.08 -24.63
C LYS A 262 12.12 -5.71 -25.36
N LEU A 263 10.98 -6.22 -24.89
CA LEU A 263 9.66 -5.91 -25.44
C LEU A 263 9.39 -4.40 -25.33
N GLN A 264 9.58 -3.82 -24.15
CA GLN A 264 9.40 -2.39 -23.90
C GLN A 264 10.28 -1.54 -24.83
N ARG A 265 11.58 -1.84 -24.95
CA ARG A 265 12.48 -1.07 -25.82
C ARG A 265 12.08 -1.10 -27.30
N LYS A 266 11.44 -2.17 -27.76
CA LYS A 266 11.12 -2.37 -29.18
C LYS A 266 9.70 -1.96 -29.55
N GLU A 267 8.74 -2.26 -28.67
CA GLU A 267 7.32 -2.25 -29.01
C GLU A 267 6.50 -1.34 -28.08
N HIS A 268 7.10 -0.64 -27.10
CA HIS A 268 6.32 0.11 -26.09
C HIS A 268 5.32 1.09 -26.72
N SER A 269 5.78 1.94 -27.64
CA SER A 269 4.91 2.90 -28.32
C SER A 269 3.82 2.22 -29.13
N GLN A 270 4.14 1.09 -29.78
CA GLN A 270 3.16 0.34 -30.57
C GLN A 270 2.10 -0.30 -29.68
N ILE A 271 2.48 -0.91 -28.55
CA ILE A 271 1.54 -1.51 -27.60
C ILE A 271 0.61 -0.42 -27.03
N GLN A 272 1.14 0.77 -26.73
CA GLN A 272 0.33 1.90 -26.29
C GLN A 272 -0.64 2.35 -27.39
N ALA A 273 -0.16 2.53 -28.63
CA ALA A 273 -1.00 2.91 -29.75
C ALA A 273 -2.11 1.88 -30.01
N ASP A 274 -1.78 0.59 -29.95
CA ASP A 274 -2.74 -0.50 -30.10
C ASP A 274 -3.83 -0.46 -29.04
N VAL A 275 -3.48 -0.19 -27.78
CA VAL A 275 -4.47 -0.03 -26.69
C VAL A 275 -5.38 1.18 -26.95
N HIS A 276 -4.83 2.33 -27.32
CA HIS A 276 -5.62 3.53 -27.61
C HIS A 276 -6.55 3.33 -28.82
N GLU A 277 -6.08 2.64 -29.85
CA GLU A 277 -6.88 2.26 -31.01
C GLU A 277 -8.08 1.38 -30.59
N GLU A 278 -7.85 0.38 -29.73
CA GLU A 278 -8.93 -0.46 -29.22
C GLU A 278 -9.88 0.30 -28.28
N MET A 279 -9.39 1.26 -27.48
CA MET A 279 -10.25 2.14 -26.69
C MET A 279 -11.17 2.98 -27.59
N ALA A 280 -10.64 3.53 -28.68
CA ALA A 280 -11.43 4.30 -29.65
C ALA A 280 -12.50 3.44 -30.34
N LYS A 281 -12.20 2.17 -30.65
CA LYS A 281 -13.16 1.22 -31.22
C LYS A 281 -14.28 0.84 -30.26
N LEU A 282 -13.98 0.65 -28.97
CA LEU A 282 -14.98 0.35 -27.95
C LEU A 282 -15.93 1.53 -27.72
N GLY A 283 -15.39 2.75 -27.80
CA GLY A 283 -16.14 3.98 -27.56
C GLY A 283 -16.40 4.25 -26.07
N PRO A 284 -16.85 5.48 -25.73
CA PRO A 284 -17.01 5.93 -24.36
C PRO A 284 -18.15 5.26 -23.60
N ASP A 285 -19.12 4.66 -24.32
CA ASP A 285 -20.33 4.06 -23.75
C ASP A 285 -20.17 2.55 -23.46
N PHE A 286 -19.04 1.94 -23.83
CA PHE A 286 -18.81 0.52 -23.59
C PHE A 286 -18.79 0.22 -22.08
N ARG A 287 -19.64 -0.73 -21.67
CA ARG A 287 -19.69 -1.26 -20.30
C ARG A 287 -19.83 -2.78 -20.36
N TYR A 288 -19.31 -3.47 -19.35
CA TYR A 288 -19.67 -4.87 -19.15
C TYR A 288 -21.17 -4.99 -18.86
N PRO A 289 -21.79 -6.15 -19.15
CA PRO A 289 -23.14 -6.45 -18.67
C PRO A 289 -23.24 -6.20 -17.17
N SER A 290 -24.35 -5.63 -16.70
CA SER A 290 -24.55 -5.29 -15.29
C SER A 290 -24.88 -6.49 -14.40
N ASP A 291 -24.71 -7.72 -14.89
CA ASP A 291 -24.97 -8.92 -14.12
C ASP A 291 -23.85 -9.20 -13.09
N GLU A 292 -24.22 -9.95 -12.05
CA GLU A 292 -23.33 -10.29 -10.94
C GLU A 292 -22.17 -11.22 -11.35
N SER A 293 -22.20 -11.78 -12.56
CA SER A 293 -21.06 -12.54 -13.10
C SER A 293 -19.99 -11.64 -13.72
N SER A 294 -20.37 -10.47 -14.21
CA SER A 294 -19.48 -9.57 -14.97
C SER A 294 -18.98 -8.39 -14.16
N VAL A 295 -19.77 -7.91 -13.19
CA VAL A 295 -19.43 -6.77 -12.33
C VAL A 295 -19.56 -7.13 -10.86
N TRP A 296 -18.53 -6.81 -10.09
CA TRP A 296 -18.35 -7.24 -8.71
C TRP A 296 -18.39 -6.06 -7.75
N SER A 297 -19.01 -6.28 -6.59
CA SER A 297 -18.77 -5.41 -5.44
C SER A 297 -17.31 -5.53 -4.99
N ALA A 298 -16.81 -4.51 -4.29
CA ALA A 298 -15.44 -4.53 -3.84
C ALA A 298 -15.23 -5.60 -2.75
N THR A 299 -14.51 -6.66 -3.12
CA THR A 299 -14.30 -7.85 -2.28
C THR A 299 -13.12 -7.69 -1.32
N PRO A 300 -13.26 -7.98 -0.01
CA PRO A 300 -12.14 -7.99 0.93
C PRO A 300 -11.21 -9.20 0.70
N VAL A 301 -9.91 -8.99 0.87
CA VAL A 301 -8.91 -10.07 0.85
C VAL A 301 -8.98 -10.93 2.12
N ILE A 302 -9.42 -10.34 3.23
CA ILE A 302 -9.51 -10.98 4.55
C ILE A 302 -10.83 -11.76 4.71
N SER A 303 -10.72 -12.97 5.24
CA SER A 303 -11.87 -13.82 5.55
C SER A 303 -12.77 -13.23 6.65
N LYS A 304 -14.08 -13.47 6.54
CA LYS A 304 -15.08 -12.99 7.49
C LYS A 304 -14.84 -13.56 8.88
N GLU A 305 -14.51 -14.86 8.93
CA GLU A 305 -14.31 -15.57 10.19
C GLU A 305 -13.07 -15.09 10.95
N PHE A 306 -12.02 -14.65 10.25
CA PHE A 306 -10.88 -14.01 10.90
C PHE A 306 -11.24 -12.62 11.42
N ALA A 307 -11.92 -11.81 10.61
CA ALA A 307 -12.29 -10.45 11.00
C ALA A 307 -13.22 -10.43 12.23
N GLU A 308 -14.27 -11.25 12.26
CA GLU A 308 -15.21 -11.34 13.38
C GLU A 308 -14.48 -11.78 14.67
N ARG A 309 -13.64 -12.81 14.57
CA ARG A 309 -12.86 -13.30 15.71
C ARG A 309 -11.91 -12.25 16.29
N VAL A 310 -11.33 -11.40 15.44
CA VAL A 310 -10.46 -10.30 15.89
C VAL A 310 -11.28 -9.26 16.64
N VAL A 311 -12.41 -8.82 16.09
CA VAL A 311 -13.29 -7.83 16.73
C VAL A 311 -13.74 -8.31 18.11
N ASP A 312 -14.18 -9.56 18.22
CA ASP A 312 -14.59 -10.16 19.51
C ASP A 312 -13.46 -10.14 20.55
N LYS A 313 -12.22 -10.37 20.11
CA LYS A 313 -11.03 -10.32 20.98
C LYS A 313 -10.62 -8.90 21.34
N MET A 314 -10.82 -7.92 20.45
CA MET A 314 -10.48 -6.51 20.73
C MET A 314 -11.36 -5.89 21.82
N ILE A 315 -12.61 -6.35 21.94
CA ILE A 315 -13.58 -5.86 22.94
C ILE A 315 -13.57 -6.66 24.24
N ARG A 316 -12.87 -7.80 24.29
CA ARG A 316 -12.77 -8.63 25.48
C ARG A 316 -11.91 -7.93 26.55
N GLU A 317 -12.36 -8.02 27.79
CA GLU A 317 -11.59 -7.50 28.92
C GLU A 317 -10.26 -8.26 29.07
N PRO A 318 -9.16 -7.57 29.37
CA PRO A 318 -7.89 -8.22 29.67
C PRO A 318 -8.07 -9.21 30.81
N ASP A 319 -7.38 -10.35 30.72
CA ASP A 319 -7.34 -11.30 31.82
C ASP A 319 -6.57 -10.69 32.99
N PRO A 320 -7.20 -10.39 34.14
CA PRO A 320 -6.53 -9.75 35.27
C PRO A 320 -5.39 -10.61 35.82
N ALA A 321 -5.45 -11.93 35.66
CA ALA A 321 -4.36 -12.83 36.06
C ALA A 321 -3.10 -12.66 35.20
N LYS A 322 -3.22 -12.13 33.98
CA LYS A 322 -2.07 -11.80 33.11
C LYS A 322 -1.55 -10.38 33.30
N LEU A 323 -2.29 -9.55 34.04
CA LEU A 323 -1.90 -8.18 34.40
C LEU A 323 -1.34 -8.09 35.82
N ALA A 324 -1.53 -9.13 36.64
CA ALA A 324 -0.94 -9.22 37.96
C ALA A 324 0.60 -9.34 37.84
N PRO A 325 1.37 -8.59 38.65
CA PRO A 325 2.82 -8.73 38.68
C PRO A 325 3.22 -10.16 39.11
N GLU A 326 4.31 -10.68 38.57
CA GLU A 326 4.78 -12.07 38.79
C GLU A 326 5.19 -12.37 40.25
N HIS A 327 5.35 -11.34 41.09
CA HIS A 327 5.78 -11.48 42.48
C HIS A 327 4.63 -11.24 43.47
N GLU A 328 4.33 -12.26 44.29
CA GLU A 328 3.29 -12.26 45.33
C GLU A 328 3.48 -11.17 46.40
N ASP A 329 4.70 -10.63 46.58
CA ASP A 329 5.01 -9.62 47.59
C ASP A 329 4.38 -8.23 47.31
N GLN A 330 3.81 -8.00 46.12
CA GLN A 330 3.09 -6.76 45.78
C GLN A 330 1.56 -6.90 45.87
N VAL A 331 1.04 -8.09 46.18
CA VAL A 331 -0.40 -8.38 46.20
C VAL A 331 -1.12 -7.67 47.36
N GLN A 332 -0.40 -7.28 48.42
CA GLN A 332 -0.99 -6.62 49.59
C GLN A 332 -1.29 -5.13 49.42
N GLN A 333 -0.87 -4.47 48.31
CA GLN A 333 -1.12 -3.03 48.10
C GLN A 333 -2.14 -2.68 47.01
N ALA A 334 -2.77 -3.64 46.35
CA ALA A 334 -3.76 -3.36 45.30
C ALA A 334 -5.09 -4.12 45.55
N ALA A 335 -5.71 -3.88 46.70
CA ALA A 335 -7.04 -4.42 47.04
C ALA A 335 -8.20 -3.44 46.75
N GLU A 336 -7.99 -2.45 45.88
CA GLU A 336 -9.11 -1.77 45.22
C GLU A 336 -9.13 -2.22 43.76
N ARG A 337 -10.18 -2.96 43.38
CA ARG A 337 -10.53 -3.12 41.97
C ARG A 337 -10.79 -1.72 41.43
N VAL A 338 -9.81 -1.13 40.76
CA VAL A 338 -10.03 0.04 39.92
C VAL A 338 -11.00 -0.43 38.84
N ASP A 339 -12.25 0.01 38.93
CA ASP A 339 -13.21 -0.13 37.82
C ASP A 339 -12.73 0.82 36.72
N ILE A 340 -11.82 0.33 35.88
CA ILE A 340 -11.15 1.13 34.86
C ILE A 340 -12.11 1.44 33.69
N GLY A 341 -13.39 1.06 33.77
CA GLY A 341 -14.33 1.20 32.67
C GLY A 341 -13.75 0.55 31.41
N GLU A 342 -13.43 -0.74 31.48
CA GLU A 342 -12.64 -1.47 30.48
C GLU A 342 -13.08 -1.28 29.02
N ARG A 343 -14.39 -1.13 28.79
CA ARG A 343 -14.95 -0.79 27.48
C ARG A 343 -14.51 0.58 26.95
N ARG A 344 -14.33 1.57 27.84
CA ARG A 344 -13.80 2.91 27.51
C ARG A 344 -12.29 2.89 27.26
N MET A 345 -11.57 1.94 27.87
CA MET A 345 -10.11 1.83 27.71
C MET A 345 -9.68 0.99 26.51
N ALA A 346 -10.57 0.17 25.97
CA ALA A 346 -10.29 -0.67 24.80
C ALA A 346 -9.70 0.14 23.62
N PRO A 347 -10.27 1.28 23.17
CA PRO A 347 -9.68 2.07 22.08
C PRO A 347 -8.24 2.50 22.36
N LEU A 348 -7.96 2.99 23.57
CA LEU A 348 -6.61 3.44 23.94
C LEU A 348 -5.61 2.29 23.94
N ARG A 349 -6.00 1.09 24.42
CA ARG A 349 -5.13 -0.09 24.34
C ARG A 349 -4.77 -0.44 22.90
N GLN A 350 -5.74 -0.38 21.99
CA GLN A 350 -5.48 -0.65 20.57
C GLN A 350 -4.55 0.41 19.96
N GLU A 351 -4.70 1.69 20.33
CA GLU A 351 -3.77 2.74 19.90
C GLU A 351 -2.35 2.55 20.44
N VAL A 352 -2.19 2.08 21.68
CA VAL A 352 -0.87 1.76 22.26
C VAL A 352 -0.20 0.62 21.50
N HIS A 353 -0.93 -0.47 21.21
CA HIS A 353 -0.40 -1.56 20.39
C HIS A 353 -0.09 -1.11 18.95
N ALA A 354 -0.99 -0.33 18.35
CA ALA A 354 -0.80 0.23 17.01
C ALA A 354 0.40 1.18 16.94
N THR A 355 0.75 1.88 18.02
CA THR A 355 1.94 2.72 18.13
C THR A 355 3.22 1.90 17.97
N GLN A 356 3.30 0.74 18.62
CA GLN A 356 4.44 -0.15 18.47
C GLN A 356 4.53 -0.69 17.02
N ILE A 357 3.40 -1.09 16.45
CA ILE A 357 3.34 -1.59 15.07
C ILE A 357 3.76 -0.51 14.06
N ALA A 358 3.29 0.73 14.24
CA ALA A 358 3.68 1.85 13.40
C ALA A 358 5.21 2.04 13.37
N ARG A 359 5.85 1.99 14.54
CA ARG A 359 7.32 2.07 14.67
C ARG A 359 8.01 0.88 13.99
N THR A 360 7.51 -0.34 14.17
CA THR A 360 8.06 -1.55 13.51
C THR A 360 7.95 -1.47 11.99
N LEU A 361 6.90 -0.84 11.46
CA LEU A 361 6.75 -0.56 10.02
C LEU A 361 7.62 0.61 9.53
N GLY A 362 8.32 1.28 10.45
CA GLY A 362 9.30 2.33 10.18
C GLY A 362 8.77 3.74 10.35
N ALA A 363 7.58 3.95 10.92
CA ALA A 363 7.12 5.29 11.24
C ALA A 363 8.08 5.94 12.25
N SER A 364 8.46 7.20 12.01
CA SER A 364 9.38 7.94 12.88
C SER A 364 8.89 9.38 13.07
N GLY A 365 9.13 9.92 14.28
CA GLY A 365 8.52 11.17 14.73
C GLY A 365 7.23 10.92 15.50
N VAL A 366 7.03 11.66 16.60
CA VAL A 366 5.87 11.47 17.50
C VAL A 366 4.55 11.65 16.75
N LYS A 367 4.44 12.72 15.96
CA LYS A 367 3.22 13.07 15.21
C LYS A 367 2.88 12.00 14.16
N GLU A 368 3.88 11.54 13.43
CA GLU A 368 3.75 10.58 12.33
C GLU A 368 3.39 9.19 12.88
N VAL A 369 4.04 8.78 13.98
CA VAL A 369 3.72 7.55 14.70
C VAL A 369 2.29 7.61 15.25
N SER A 370 1.88 8.70 15.91
CA SER A 370 0.51 8.81 16.45
C SER A 370 -0.56 8.79 15.35
N LYS A 371 -0.33 9.47 14.23
CA LYS A 371 -1.23 9.42 13.07
C LYS A 371 -1.34 8.00 12.49
N ALA A 372 -0.21 7.33 12.32
CA ALA A 372 -0.18 5.95 11.83
C ALA A 372 -0.87 4.99 12.81
N ALA A 373 -0.63 5.14 14.11
CA ALA A 373 -1.24 4.32 15.16
C ALA A 373 -2.78 4.43 15.13
N ALA A 374 -3.31 5.65 15.09
CA ALA A 374 -4.76 5.87 14.97
C ALA A 374 -5.32 5.23 13.67
N ARG A 375 -4.61 5.35 12.54
CA ARG A 375 -5.02 4.72 11.29
C ARG A 375 -5.00 3.18 11.39
N ILE A 376 -3.94 2.60 11.96
CA ILE A 376 -3.77 1.16 12.14
C ILE A 376 -4.85 0.57 13.07
N ALA A 377 -5.14 1.23 14.19
CA ALA A 377 -6.18 0.80 15.13
C ALA A 377 -7.55 0.78 14.45
N ASN A 378 -7.87 1.82 13.67
CA ASN A 378 -9.12 1.88 12.91
C ASN A 378 -9.24 0.77 11.84
N VAL A 379 -8.15 0.47 11.11
CA VAL A 379 -8.15 -0.65 10.16
C VAL A 379 -8.42 -1.98 10.87
N ALA A 380 -7.78 -2.20 12.03
CA ALA A 380 -7.89 -3.47 12.74
C ALA A 380 -9.30 -3.78 13.26
N VAL A 381 -10.09 -2.75 13.58
CA VAL A 381 -11.49 -2.89 14.01
C VAL A 381 -12.43 -3.22 12.83
N ASP A 382 -12.04 -2.94 11.59
CA ASP A 382 -12.87 -3.17 10.40
C ASP A 382 -12.07 -3.73 9.21
N LEU A 383 -11.43 -4.88 9.41
CA LEU A 383 -10.57 -5.50 8.40
C LEU A 383 -11.24 -5.77 7.04
N GLN A 384 -12.57 -5.80 6.98
CA GLN A 384 -13.30 -6.10 5.74
C GLN A 384 -13.80 -4.87 4.99
N ARG A 385 -14.26 -3.83 5.71
CA ARG A 385 -14.89 -2.67 5.08
C ARG A 385 -14.00 -1.46 5.08
N TYR A 386 -12.87 -1.50 5.79
CA TYR A 386 -11.98 -0.35 5.85
C TYR A 386 -11.45 0.01 4.47
N PRO A 387 -11.59 1.28 4.05
CA PRO A 387 -11.32 1.65 2.69
C PRO A 387 -9.81 1.65 2.43
N LEU A 388 -9.40 0.92 1.39
CA LEU A 388 -8.62 1.60 0.36
C LEU A 388 -9.51 2.73 -0.13
N ALA A 389 -9.01 3.96 -0.14
CA ALA A 389 -9.57 4.94 -1.08
C ALA A 389 -9.70 4.22 -2.42
N SER A 390 -10.82 4.42 -3.12
CA SER A 390 -10.96 3.93 -4.48
C SER A 390 -9.64 4.13 -5.17
N HIS A 391 -9.11 3.02 -5.70
CA HIS A 391 -7.80 2.95 -6.30
C HIS A 391 -7.54 4.25 -7.02
N PRO A 392 -6.51 5.07 -6.68
CA PRO A 392 -6.52 6.47 -7.07
C PRO A 392 -6.65 6.56 -8.57
N ALA A 393 -7.87 6.82 -9.03
CA ALA A 393 -8.19 7.47 -10.27
C ALA A 393 -7.77 8.94 -10.10
N GLN A 394 -6.54 9.15 -9.63
CA GLN A 394 -5.94 10.46 -9.60
C GLN A 394 -5.46 10.68 -11.03
N THR A 395 -6.29 11.43 -11.75
CA THR A 395 -5.79 12.51 -12.59
C THR A 395 -4.67 12.06 -13.53
N ALA A 396 -5.00 11.24 -14.53
CA ALA A 396 -4.35 11.51 -15.80
C ALA A 396 -4.70 12.97 -16.15
N PRO A 397 -3.75 13.79 -16.62
CA PRO A 397 -4.13 15.04 -17.29
C PRO A 397 -5.24 14.70 -18.29
N ASN A 398 -6.23 15.59 -18.40
CA ASN A 398 -7.18 15.51 -19.51
C ASN A 398 -6.37 15.63 -20.80
N ASP A 399 -5.96 14.50 -21.37
CA ASP A 399 -5.51 14.44 -22.75
C ASP A 399 -6.78 14.47 -23.60
N VAL A 400 -7.15 15.70 -23.96
CA VAL A 400 -8.01 16.02 -25.12
C VAL A 400 -7.18 15.84 -26.38
#